data_AF-A0A3M2C5C1-F1
#
_entry.id   AF-A0A3M2C5C1-F1
#
_cell.length_a   1.000
_cell.length_b   1.000
_cell.length_c   1.000
_cell.angle_alpha   90.00
_cell.angle_beta   90.00
_cell.angle_gamma   90.00
#
_symmetry.space_group_name_H-M   'P 1'
#
loop_
_entity.id
_entity.type
_entity.pdbx_description
1 polymer ?
#
loop_
_entity_poly.entity_id
_entity_poly.type
_entity_poly.pdbx_seq_one_letter_code
_entity_poly.pdbx_strand_id
1 'polypeptide(L)'
;MSKRPLLLAGIPILLFWLVMMALVLRRELGTPQLPPPARSDLAARETWLAFTLADGRRIGTLHARSTPQARGGRAGVALSLRSRLQLDLLGRPSEMRMTGSAWRPLDGGDLRFRFDVRSGDHALTVAGRVADGLLDARVTSAGETVPLRLPVDRHLAFGGGFGSLLELPVLDEGEVYRMTGFDPLTLHATSVRVRGAGRETVRIGGERVEGRLLVVESGGLSSRVLVDERGELLRAETPFGLRLERLSPQQALAPGAADQGADLLAATAVVPRGKRPFRGARELRFAVGGIGDRTLPSDDHQRREGGERYRVLAAGEPGDPPPDLGPYLAAEPLVQSDHPSIRTRALAIAGDLQDPLARAQRLNDWLFAELDKEVVLSVPSALEVLRSRRGDCNEHAVLFTALARALELPARIAVGLVWSDELGAFYYHAWPEVWIADRWLRFDPTLGQAPADATHLKLLTGGIAAWPQLLAFLGSLEIDVLEVE
;
A
#
# COMPACT_ATOMS: atom_id res chain seq x y z
N MET A 1 -6.98 -52.49 -28.42
CA MET A 1 -5.99 -51.48 -28.86
C MET A 1 -5.46 -50.75 -27.63
N SER A 2 -4.14 -50.66 -27.54
CA SER A 2 -3.35 -50.41 -26.33
C SER A 2 -3.37 -48.94 -25.86
N LYS A 3 -3.86 -48.67 -24.64
CA LYS A 3 -3.79 -47.36 -23.94
C LYS A 3 -2.38 -47.07 -23.36
N ARG A 4 -1.30 -47.36 -24.10
CA ARG A 4 0.08 -47.17 -23.62
C ARG A 4 0.84 -45.90 -24.05
N PRO A 5 0.38 -45.01 -24.96
CA PRO A 5 1.22 -43.85 -25.34
C PRO A 5 1.06 -42.62 -24.43
N LEU A 6 -0.03 -42.46 -23.66
CA LEU A 6 -0.25 -41.25 -22.84
C LEU A 6 0.56 -41.22 -21.52
N LEU A 7 0.91 -42.38 -20.95
CA LEU A 7 1.69 -42.45 -19.71
C LEU A 7 3.18 -42.13 -19.90
N LEU A 8 3.72 -42.30 -21.12
CA LEU A 8 5.13 -42.04 -21.43
C LEU A 8 5.44 -40.55 -21.65
N ALA A 9 4.44 -39.74 -22.05
CA ALA A 9 4.61 -38.30 -22.26
C ALA A 9 4.52 -37.47 -20.95
N GLY A 10 3.95 -38.02 -19.88
CA GLY A 10 3.84 -37.33 -18.59
C GLY A 10 5.12 -37.35 -17.76
N ILE A 11 5.96 -38.39 -17.92
CA ILE A 11 7.20 -38.58 -17.16
C ILE A 11 8.22 -37.44 -17.42
N PRO A 12 8.48 -37.01 -18.67
CA PRO A 12 9.39 -35.89 -18.94
C PRO A 12 8.89 -34.56 -18.38
N ILE A 13 7.58 -34.32 -18.43
CA ILE A 13 6.94 -33.10 -17.92
C ILE A 13 7.06 -33.05 -16.39
N LEU A 14 6.79 -34.17 -15.71
CA LEU A 14 6.93 -34.28 -14.26
C LEU A 14 8.39 -34.10 -13.82
N LEU A 15 9.34 -34.70 -14.55
CA LEU A 15 10.78 -34.52 -14.30
C LEU A 15 11.23 -33.08 -14.51
N PHE A 16 10.80 -32.43 -15.60
CA PHE A 16 11.07 -31.02 -15.84
C PHE A 16 10.49 -30.15 -14.73
N TRP A 17 9.24 -30.40 -14.32
CA TRP A 17 8.60 -29.69 -13.22
C TRP A 17 9.34 -29.89 -11.88
N LEU A 18 9.77 -31.11 -11.55
CA LEU A 18 10.55 -31.41 -10.34
C LEU A 18 11.93 -30.76 -10.37
N VAL A 19 12.59 -30.71 -11.53
CA VAL A 19 13.88 -30.02 -11.70
C VAL A 19 13.70 -28.52 -11.56
N MET A 20 12.66 -27.94 -12.16
CA MET A 20 12.32 -26.53 -11.99
C MET A 20 11.96 -26.21 -10.54
N MET A 21 11.23 -27.08 -9.86
CA MET A 21 10.90 -26.92 -8.44
C MET A 21 12.14 -27.04 -7.57
N ALA A 22 13.06 -27.95 -7.87
CA ALA A 22 14.34 -28.09 -7.18
C ALA A 22 15.25 -26.89 -7.42
N LEU A 23 15.24 -26.29 -8.62
CA LEU A 23 15.97 -25.07 -8.95
C LEU A 23 15.36 -23.85 -8.24
N VAL A 24 14.04 -23.75 -8.18
CA VAL A 24 13.32 -22.73 -7.39
C VAL A 24 13.59 -22.92 -5.91
N LEU A 25 13.46 -24.13 -5.37
CA LEU A 25 13.80 -24.47 -3.99
C LEU A 25 15.26 -24.19 -3.68
N ARG A 26 16.20 -24.49 -4.59
CA ARG A 26 17.62 -24.16 -4.40
C ARG A 26 17.87 -22.66 -4.47
N ARG A 27 17.11 -21.91 -5.26
CA ARG A 27 17.15 -20.43 -5.30
C ARG A 27 16.51 -19.79 -4.07
N GLU A 28 15.48 -20.41 -3.50
CA GLU A 28 14.76 -19.92 -2.32
C GLU A 28 15.44 -20.34 -1.00
N LEU A 29 15.92 -21.59 -0.91
CA LEU A 29 16.62 -22.16 0.25
C LEU A 29 18.13 -21.90 0.24
N GLY A 30 18.71 -21.63 -0.94
CA GLY A 30 20.15 -21.38 -1.10
C GLY A 30 20.57 -19.94 -0.91
N THR A 31 19.63 -19.00 -0.75
CA THR A 31 19.94 -17.65 -0.26
C THR A 31 20.23 -17.74 1.24
N PRO A 32 21.47 -17.46 1.70
CA PRO A 32 21.78 -17.50 3.11
C PRO A 32 20.91 -16.49 3.87
N GLN A 33 20.18 -16.99 4.87
CA GLN A 33 19.67 -16.12 5.93
C GLN A 33 20.89 -15.69 6.74
N LEU A 34 21.41 -14.47 6.51
CA LEU A 34 22.47 -13.93 7.35
C LEU A 34 22.01 -13.99 8.82
N PRO A 35 22.90 -14.38 9.75
CA PRO A 35 22.56 -14.43 11.17
C PRO A 35 22.06 -13.06 11.65
N PRO A 36 21.30 -13.02 12.76
CA PRO A 36 20.85 -11.77 13.35
C PRO A 36 22.02 -10.79 13.52
N PRO A 37 21.77 -9.46 13.42
CA PRO A 37 22.83 -8.46 13.50
C PRO A 37 23.76 -8.76 14.68
N ALA A 38 25.06 -8.75 14.39
CA ALA A 38 26.07 -9.13 15.36
C ALA A 38 25.99 -8.25 16.62
N ARG A 39 26.40 -8.81 17.76
CA ARG A 39 26.46 -8.12 19.08
C ARG A 39 27.16 -6.75 19.07
N SER A 40 27.90 -6.40 18.01
CA SER A 40 28.56 -5.11 17.81
C SER A 40 27.61 -3.93 17.52
N ASP A 41 26.31 -4.16 17.26
CA ASP A 41 25.32 -3.10 16.96
C ASP A 41 24.66 -2.47 18.21
N LEU A 42 25.16 -2.79 19.41
CA LEU A 42 24.67 -2.31 20.72
C LEU A 42 25.07 -0.86 21.07
N ALA A 43 25.41 -0.01 20.11
CA ALA A 43 25.58 1.41 20.41
C ALA A 43 24.21 2.11 20.42
N ALA A 44 24.03 3.09 21.30
CA ALA A 44 22.91 4.00 21.13
C ALA A 44 23.09 4.74 19.80
N ARG A 45 22.10 4.66 18.91
CA ARG A 45 22.11 5.38 17.63
C ARG A 45 20.98 6.37 17.60
N GLU A 46 21.24 7.47 16.91
CA GLU A 46 20.26 8.52 16.67
C GLU A 46 20.39 8.97 15.22
N THR A 47 19.27 8.93 14.50
CA THR A 47 19.23 9.22 13.07
C THR A 47 18.11 10.22 12.80
N TRP A 48 18.48 11.29 12.10
CA TRP A 48 17.54 12.30 11.61
C TRP A 48 17.51 12.20 10.09
N LEU A 49 16.31 12.11 9.53
CA LEU A 49 16.06 11.98 8.10
C LEU A 49 15.06 13.05 7.66
N ALA A 50 15.22 13.53 6.43
CA ALA A 50 14.22 14.35 5.74
C ALA A 50 13.54 13.55 4.63
N PHE A 51 12.22 13.68 4.52
CA PHE A 51 11.48 13.27 3.33
C PHE A 51 11.53 14.41 2.32
N THR A 52 12.02 14.15 1.12
CA THR A 52 12.14 15.14 0.05
C THR A 52 11.62 14.61 -1.28
N LEU A 53 11.03 15.48 -2.09
CA LEU A 53 10.58 15.15 -3.43
C LEU A 53 11.74 15.23 -4.44
N ALA A 54 11.49 14.80 -5.67
CA ALA A 54 12.45 14.87 -6.78
C ALA A 54 12.92 16.31 -7.07
N ASP A 55 12.04 17.29 -6.87
CA ASP A 55 12.33 18.72 -7.03
C ASP A 55 13.11 19.34 -5.85
N GLY A 56 13.41 18.55 -4.81
CA GLY A 56 14.19 18.97 -3.65
C GLY A 56 13.36 19.60 -2.52
N ARG A 57 12.04 19.77 -2.69
CA ARG A 57 11.17 20.23 -1.60
C ARG A 57 11.14 19.20 -0.48
N ARG A 58 11.28 19.66 0.76
CA ARG A 58 11.10 18.83 1.95
C ARG A 58 9.61 18.77 2.30
N ILE A 59 9.13 17.56 2.58
CA ILE A 59 7.73 17.27 2.93
C ILE A 59 7.62 16.65 4.32
N GLY A 60 8.71 16.53 5.06
CA GLY A 60 8.67 16.00 6.41
C GLY A 60 10.02 15.58 6.96
N THR A 61 9.98 15.06 8.19
CA THR A 61 11.15 14.60 8.94
C THR A 61 10.85 13.30 9.67
N LEU A 62 11.86 12.44 9.81
CA LEU A 62 11.82 11.23 10.62
C LEU A 62 13.02 11.24 11.57
N HIS A 63 12.75 11.01 12.84
CA HIS A 63 13.72 10.84 13.90
C HIS A 63 13.61 9.43 14.46
N ALA A 64 14.70 8.68 14.38
CA ALA A 64 14.78 7.32 14.90
C ALA A 64 15.91 7.24 15.93
N ARG A 65 15.66 6.52 17.02
CA ARG A 65 16.65 6.26 18.07
C ARG A 65 16.62 4.80 18.45
N SER A 66 17.80 4.19 18.52
CA SER A 66 18.00 2.87 19.10
C SER A 66 18.86 3.00 20.36
N THR A 67 18.51 2.27 21.41
CA THR A 67 19.27 2.25 22.66
C THR A 67 19.30 0.85 23.24
N PRO A 68 20.47 0.32 23.63
CA PRO A 68 20.52 -0.89 24.44
C PRO A 68 19.72 -0.70 25.72
N GLN A 69 18.87 -1.67 26.02
CA GLN A 69 18.03 -1.64 27.20
C GLN A 69 17.78 -3.07 27.70
N ALA A 70 18.08 -3.30 28.97
CA ALA A 70 17.66 -4.53 29.65
C ALA A 70 16.20 -4.40 30.11
N ARG A 71 15.37 -5.42 29.84
CA ARG A 71 13.98 -5.49 30.30
C ARG A 71 13.71 -6.88 30.87
N GLY A 72 13.25 -6.94 32.12
CA GLY A 72 12.99 -8.22 32.80
C GLY A 72 14.20 -9.15 32.85
N GLY A 73 15.41 -8.59 33.02
CA GLY A 73 16.67 -9.35 33.07
C GLY A 73 17.23 -9.78 31.70
N ARG A 74 16.52 -9.53 30.59
CA ARG A 74 17.00 -9.84 29.23
C ARG A 74 17.59 -8.61 28.57
N ALA A 75 18.77 -8.76 27.96
CA ALA A 75 19.39 -7.73 27.15
C ALA A 75 18.61 -7.57 25.83
N GLY A 76 18.33 -6.32 25.46
CA GLY A 76 17.57 -5.98 24.27
C GLY A 76 17.95 -4.61 23.72
N VAL A 77 17.29 -4.23 22.63
CA VAL A 77 17.36 -2.89 22.03
C VAL A 77 15.98 -2.28 22.06
N ALA A 78 15.86 -1.10 22.65
CA ALA A 78 14.69 -0.26 22.53
C ALA A 78 14.84 0.64 21.31
N LEU A 79 13.77 0.72 20.51
CA LEU A 79 13.66 1.54 19.32
C LEU A 79 12.56 2.57 19.57
N SER A 80 12.80 3.82 19.20
CA SER A 80 11.77 4.84 19.12
C SER A 80 11.84 5.56 17.79
N LEU A 81 10.67 5.93 17.27
CA LEU A 81 10.51 6.62 16.01
C LEU A 81 9.51 7.76 16.20
N ARG A 82 9.82 8.92 15.61
CA ARG A 82 8.91 10.05 15.50
C ARG A 82 9.02 10.59 14.09
N SER A 83 7.91 10.69 13.40
CA SER A 83 7.86 11.22 12.05
C SER A 83 6.73 12.24 11.94
N ARG A 84 6.98 13.25 11.12
CA ARG A 84 6.01 14.26 10.71
C ARG A 84 6.10 14.39 9.21
N LEU A 85 4.98 14.24 8.52
CA LEU A 85 4.84 14.43 7.09
C LEU A 85 3.80 15.53 6.86
N GLN A 86 4.09 16.46 5.95
CA GLN A 86 3.20 17.51 5.49
C GLN A 86 3.03 17.39 3.98
N LEU A 87 1.80 17.24 3.53
CA LEU A 87 1.42 17.14 2.13
C LEU A 87 0.28 18.11 1.86
N ASP A 88 0.23 18.69 0.66
CA ASP A 88 -0.91 19.50 0.25
C ASP A 88 -1.89 18.57 -0.47
N LEU A 89 -3.14 18.58 -0.04
CA LEU A 89 -4.20 17.80 -0.67
C LEU A 89 -5.28 18.76 -1.14
N LEU A 90 -5.48 18.87 -2.46
CA LEU A 90 -6.34 19.88 -3.09
C LEU A 90 -6.00 21.31 -2.62
N GLY A 91 -4.71 21.63 -2.54
CA GLY A 91 -4.23 22.94 -2.07
C GLY A 91 -4.45 23.22 -0.58
N ARG A 92 -4.84 22.22 0.23
CA ARG A 92 -4.93 22.33 1.69
C ARG A 92 -3.78 21.59 2.38
N PRO A 93 -3.00 22.24 3.24
CA PRO A 93 -1.93 21.58 3.98
C PRO A 93 -2.51 20.56 4.97
N SER A 94 -2.08 19.32 4.83
CA SER A 94 -2.45 18.19 5.67
C SER A 94 -1.22 17.61 6.35
N GLU A 95 -1.35 17.31 7.64
CA GLU A 95 -0.25 16.81 8.45
C GLU A 95 -0.54 15.41 8.99
N MET A 96 0.40 14.51 8.77
CA MET A 96 0.42 13.19 9.39
C MET A 96 1.58 13.08 10.38
N ARG A 97 1.27 12.77 11.63
CA ARG A 97 2.25 12.47 12.67
C ARG A 97 2.27 10.97 12.93
N MET A 98 3.46 10.40 13.01
CA MET A 98 3.65 8.98 13.32
C MET A 98 4.61 8.85 14.51
N THR A 99 4.29 7.99 15.46
CA THR A 99 5.20 7.63 16.54
C THR A 99 5.30 6.13 16.67
N GLY A 100 6.51 5.61 16.77
CA GLY A 100 6.80 4.19 16.95
C GLY A 100 7.60 3.95 18.21
N SER A 101 7.36 2.81 18.84
CA SER A 101 8.22 2.25 19.87
C SER A 101 8.30 0.75 19.69
N ALA A 102 9.49 0.18 19.84
CA ALA A 102 9.67 -1.26 19.86
C ALA A 102 10.76 -1.67 20.86
N TRP A 103 10.68 -2.91 21.33
CA TRP A 103 11.73 -3.52 22.13
C TRP A 103 12.01 -4.92 21.60
N ARG A 104 13.27 -5.18 21.25
CA ARG A 104 13.75 -6.42 20.66
C ARG A 104 14.77 -7.10 21.59
N PRO A 105 14.54 -8.34 22.02
CA PRO A 105 15.56 -9.14 22.71
C PRO A 105 16.74 -9.49 21.79
N LEU A 106 17.96 -9.53 22.33
CA LEU A 106 19.16 -9.91 21.55
C LEU A 106 19.33 -11.42 21.37
N ASP A 107 18.67 -12.20 22.20
CA ASP A 107 18.67 -13.66 22.20
C ASP A 107 17.57 -14.26 21.30
N GLY A 108 16.95 -13.45 20.43
CA GLY A 108 15.98 -13.91 19.44
C GLY A 108 14.57 -14.18 19.97
N GLY A 109 14.16 -13.53 21.08
CA GLY A 109 12.81 -13.62 21.64
C GLY A 109 11.80 -12.59 21.10
N ASP A 110 10.62 -12.55 21.73
CA ASP A 110 9.47 -11.74 21.31
C ASP A 110 9.80 -10.25 21.09
N LEU A 111 9.75 -9.80 19.84
CA LEU A 111 9.67 -8.37 19.52
C LEU A 111 8.33 -7.84 20.02
N ARG A 112 8.33 -6.71 20.73
CA ARG A 112 7.11 -5.99 21.10
C ARG A 112 7.13 -4.60 20.52
N PHE A 113 6.00 -4.12 20.04
CA PHE A 113 5.93 -2.80 19.45
C PHE A 113 4.59 -2.10 19.68
N ARG A 114 4.63 -0.80 19.48
CA ARG A 114 3.48 0.08 19.33
C ARG A 114 3.78 1.11 18.27
N PHE A 115 2.85 1.33 17.38
CA PHE A 115 2.88 2.34 16.35
C PHE A 115 1.59 3.13 16.39
N ASP A 116 1.70 4.45 16.30
CA ASP A 116 0.59 5.38 16.35
C ASP A 116 0.69 6.32 15.15
N VAL A 117 -0.44 6.57 14.51
CA VAL A 117 -0.61 7.52 13.41
C VAL A 117 -1.73 8.47 13.78
N ARG A 118 -1.53 9.76 13.55
CA ARG A 118 -2.54 10.78 13.74
C ARG A 118 -2.54 11.76 12.58
N SER A 119 -3.72 12.11 12.11
CA SER A 119 -3.94 13.13 11.10
C SER A 119 -5.31 13.74 11.29
N GLY A 120 -5.35 15.03 11.64
CA GLY A 120 -6.59 15.67 12.11
C GLY A 120 -7.24 14.89 13.24
N ASP A 121 -8.51 14.55 13.07
CA ASP A 121 -9.31 13.75 14.02
C ASP A 121 -9.11 12.23 13.86
N HIS A 122 -8.39 11.79 12.83
CA HIS A 122 -8.18 10.37 12.55
C HIS A 122 -6.98 9.85 13.33
N ALA A 123 -7.17 8.71 14.00
CA ALA A 123 -6.11 8.03 14.73
C ALA A 123 -6.11 6.52 14.46
N LEU A 124 -4.92 5.98 14.26
CA LEU A 124 -4.67 4.55 14.16
C LEU A 124 -3.59 4.17 15.17
N THR A 125 -3.82 3.11 15.93
CA THR A 125 -2.80 2.48 16.75
C THR A 125 -2.65 1.02 16.35
N VAL A 126 -1.42 0.58 16.14
CA VAL A 126 -1.08 -0.84 15.94
C VAL A 126 -0.10 -1.25 17.03
N ALA A 127 -0.50 -2.16 17.91
CA ALA A 127 0.35 -2.64 18.99
C ALA A 127 0.35 -4.16 19.02
N GLY A 128 1.52 -4.77 19.15
CA GLY A 128 1.61 -6.22 19.03
C GLY A 128 2.94 -6.80 19.45
N ARG A 129 3.04 -8.11 19.25
CA ARG A 129 4.28 -8.86 19.40
C ARG A 129 4.51 -9.80 18.22
N VAL A 130 5.77 -10.11 17.98
CA VAL A 130 6.18 -11.17 17.05
C VAL A 130 6.81 -12.26 17.87
N ALA A 131 6.23 -13.46 17.81
CA ALA A 131 6.74 -14.64 18.49
C ALA A 131 6.54 -15.85 17.57
N ASP A 132 7.53 -16.75 17.50
CA ASP A 132 7.42 -18.04 16.79
C ASP A 132 6.96 -17.94 15.32
N GLY A 133 7.35 -16.87 14.62
CA GLY A 133 6.95 -16.65 13.22
C GLY A 133 5.50 -16.19 13.05
N LEU A 134 4.88 -15.68 14.12
CA LEU A 134 3.55 -15.12 14.11
C LEU A 134 3.58 -13.68 14.65
N LEU A 135 3.03 -12.76 13.88
CA LEU A 135 2.66 -11.42 14.34
C LEU A 135 1.28 -11.50 14.98
N ASP A 136 1.18 -11.23 16.28
CA ASP A 136 -0.07 -11.11 17.03
C ASP A 136 -0.22 -9.66 17.51
N ALA A 137 -1.06 -8.91 16.80
CA ALA A 137 -1.24 -7.48 16.97
C ALA A 137 -2.70 -7.11 17.23
N ARG A 138 -2.89 -5.90 17.73
CA ARG A 138 -4.19 -5.23 17.85
C ARG A 138 -4.14 -3.92 17.10
N VAL A 139 -5.18 -3.71 16.30
CA VAL A 139 -5.41 -2.49 15.53
C VAL A 139 -6.53 -1.74 16.22
N THR A 140 -6.27 -0.51 16.66
CA THR A 140 -7.26 0.36 17.28
C THR A 140 -7.53 1.55 16.38
N SER A 141 -8.79 1.77 16.04
CA SER A 141 -9.28 2.91 15.26
C SER A 141 -10.72 3.24 15.69
N ALA A 142 -11.11 4.51 15.68
CA ALA A 142 -12.44 4.95 16.11
C ALA A 142 -12.87 4.48 17.51
N GLY A 143 -11.91 4.22 18.41
CA GLY A 143 -12.14 3.67 19.75
C GLY A 143 -12.36 2.15 19.80
N GLU A 144 -12.52 1.50 18.64
CA GLU A 144 -12.66 0.05 18.54
C GLU A 144 -11.31 -0.63 18.35
N THR A 145 -11.17 -1.85 18.89
CA THR A 145 -9.92 -2.61 18.81
C THR A 145 -10.18 -4.01 18.27
N VAL A 146 -9.50 -4.33 17.18
CA VAL A 146 -9.64 -5.61 16.47
C VAL A 146 -8.30 -6.36 16.42
N PRO A 147 -8.31 -7.70 16.52
CA PRO A 147 -7.09 -8.50 16.42
C PRO A 147 -6.58 -8.58 14.98
N LEU A 148 -5.26 -8.62 14.81
CA LEU A 148 -4.57 -8.89 13.55
C LEU A 148 -3.54 -10.00 13.78
N ARG A 149 -3.64 -11.09 13.02
CA ARG A 149 -2.70 -12.21 13.07
C ARG A 149 -2.15 -12.52 11.69
N LEU A 150 -0.83 -12.44 11.54
CA LEU A 150 -0.16 -12.65 10.26
C LEU A 150 1.04 -13.60 10.43
N PRO A 151 1.23 -14.58 9.54
CA PRO A 151 2.47 -15.33 9.48
C PRO A 151 3.61 -14.40 9.05
N VAL A 152 4.74 -14.48 9.74
CA VAL A 152 5.93 -13.65 9.47
C VAL A 152 7.19 -14.47 9.70
N ASP A 153 8.30 -14.05 9.10
CA ASP A 153 9.59 -14.63 9.48
C ASP A 153 9.93 -14.27 10.93
N ARG A 154 10.76 -15.12 11.57
CA ARG A 154 11.30 -14.84 12.92
C ARG A 154 12.06 -13.52 12.99
N HIS A 155 12.58 -13.06 11.86
CA HIS A 155 13.31 -11.80 11.70
C HIS A 155 12.41 -10.83 10.95
N LEU A 156 11.53 -10.16 11.70
CA LEU A 156 10.66 -9.13 11.16
C LEU A 156 11.38 -7.78 11.21
N ALA A 157 11.58 -7.15 10.06
CA ALA A 157 11.94 -5.74 10.00
C ALA A 157 10.72 -4.90 10.36
N PHE A 158 10.85 -4.09 11.41
CA PHE A 158 9.75 -3.31 11.93
C PHE A 158 9.64 -1.95 11.23
N GLY A 159 8.43 -1.58 10.78
CA GLY A 159 8.14 -0.28 10.18
C GLY A 159 8.16 -0.27 8.65
N GLY A 160 7.56 -1.28 8.01
CA GLY A 160 7.49 -1.46 6.55
C GLY A 160 7.22 -0.18 5.74
N GLY A 161 7.67 -0.18 4.50
CA GLY A 161 8.01 1.05 3.79
C GLY A 161 9.35 1.58 4.30
N PHE A 162 9.40 2.86 4.67
CA PHE A 162 10.65 3.55 5.02
C PHE A 162 11.33 3.11 6.32
N GLY A 163 10.59 2.59 7.30
CA GLY A 163 11.19 2.11 8.56
C GLY A 163 11.98 0.82 8.38
N SER A 164 11.61 -0.05 7.42
CA SER A 164 12.43 -1.21 7.05
C SER A 164 13.81 -0.82 6.50
N LEU A 165 13.95 0.40 5.99
CA LEU A 165 15.23 0.93 5.52
C LEU A 165 16.18 1.34 6.67
N LEU A 166 15.69 1.39 7.91
CA LEU A 166 16.47 1.73 9.09
C LEU A 166 17.22 0.53 9.68
N GLU A 167 16.87 -0.69 9.27
CA GLU A 167 17.46 -1.94 9.75
C GLU A 167 17.99 -2.78 8.59
N LEU A 168 18.69 -2.14 7.64
CA LEU A 168 19.24 -2.84 6.48
C LEU A 168 20.57 -3.54 6.82
N PRO A 169 20.82 -4.73 6.25
CA PRO A 169 22.12 -5.38 6.34
C PRO A 169 23.17 -4.61 5.53
N VAL A 170 24.43 -4.73 5.95
CA VAL A 170 25.58 -4.31 5.15
C VAL A 170 25.91 -5.46 4.19
N LEU A 171 25.81 -5.22 2.88
CA LEU A 171 26.05 -6.22 1.84
C LEU A 171 27.16 -5.77 0.89
N ASP A 172 27.97 -6.72 0.44
CA ASP A 172 28.90 -6.58 -0.67
C ASP A 172 28.19 -6.76 -2.03
N GLU A 173 28.86 -6.34 -3.11
CA GLU A 173 28.29 -6.44 -4.46
C GLU A 173 27.96 -7.90 -4.83
N GLY A 174 26.73 -8.13 -5.30
CA GLY A 174 26.24 -9.45 -5.67
C GLY A 174 25.63 -10.27 -4.52
N GLU A 175 25.84 -9.85 -3.26
CA GLU A 175 25.18 -10.49 -2.12
C GLU A 175 23.68 -10.16 -2.10
N VAL A 176 22.87 -11.15 -1.70
CA VAL A 176 21.42 -11.02 -1.63
C VAL A 176 20.93 -11.51 -0.28
N TYR A 177 20.07 -10.72 0.35
CA TYR A 177 19.41 -11.00 1.62
C TYR A 177 17.89 -10.93 1.47
N ARG A 178 17.17 -11.73 2.25
CA ARG A 178 15.70 -11.68 2.31
C ARG A 178 15.23 -11.57 3.76
N MET A 179 14.21 -10.75 3.96
CA MET A 179 13.52 -10.59 5.24
C MET A 179 12.02 -10.38 5.01
N THR A 180 11.23 -10.49 6.08
CA THR A 180 9.84 -10.01 6.08
C THR A 180 9.80 -8.61 6.68
N GLY A 181 9.15 -7.67 6.00
CA GLY A 181 8.84 -6.33 6.52
C GLY A 181 7.34 -6.20 6.82
N PHE A 182 6.98 -5.68 8.00
CA PHE A 182 5.58 -5.38 8.35
C PHE A 182 5.34 -3.87 8.35
N ASP A 183 4.45 -3.42 7.47
CA ASP A 183 4.03 -2.03 7.37
C ASP A 183 2.75 -1.79 8.20
N PRO A 184 2.81 -0.98 9.27
CA PRO A 184 1.66 -0.70 10.13
C PRO A 184 0.63 0.25 9.49
N LEU A 185 0.95 0.95 8.39
CA LEU A 185 -0.01 1.78 7.67
C LEU A 185 -0.90 0.94 6.74
N THR A 186 -0.30 -0.04 6.07
CA THR A 186 -1.01 -0.95 5.16
C THR A 186 -1.47 -2.24 5.84
N LEU A 187 -1.01 -2.49 7.08
CA LEU A 187 -1.28 -3.69 7.88
C LEU A 187 -0.89 -4.98 7.16
N HIS A 188 0.16 -4.93 6.35
CA HIS A 188 0.62 -6.05 5.53
C HIS A 188 2.06 -6.43 5.83
N ALA A 189 2.32 -7.74 5.81
CA ALA A 189 3.65 -8.31 5.83
C ALA A 189 4.07 -8.64 4.39
N THR A 190 5.23 -8.14 3.97
CA THR A 190 5.75 -8.34 2.61
C THR A 190 7.18 -8.88 2.66
N SER A 191 7.52 -9.73 1.68
CA SER A 191 8.91 -10.15 1.51
C SER A 191 9.72 -9.02 0.92
N VAL A 192 10.84 -8.71 1.58
CA VAL A 192 11.81 -7.70 1.17
C VAL A 192 13.07 -8.42 0.72
N ARG A 193 13.50 -8.16 -0.51
CA ARG A 193 14.78 -8.65 -1.03
C ARG A 193 15.76 -7.48 -1.10
N VAL A 194 16.92 -7.61 -0.47
CA VAL A 194 17.98 -6.61 -0.45
C VAL A 194 19.17 -7.18 -1.21
N ARG A 195 19.72 -6.43 -2.16
CA ARG A 195 20.89 -6.83 -2.96
C ARG A 195 21.98 -5.78 -2.89
N GLY A 196 23.22 -6.17 -2.64
CA GLY A 196 24.37 -5.29 -2.77
C GLY A 196 24.68 -4.98 -4.25
N ALA A 197 24.84 -3.71 -4.56
CA ALA A 197 24.99 -3.17 -5.91
C ALA A 197 26.23 -2.25 -6.05
N GLY A 198 27.22 -2.41 -5.17
CA GLY A 198 28.49 -1.69 -5.21
C GLY A 198 28.59 -0.58 -4.17
N ARG A 199 29.37 0.46 -4.49
CA ARG A 199 29.66 1.61 -3.62
C ARG A 199 29.36 2.91 -4.34
N GLU A 200 28.88 3.91 -3.61
CA GLU A 200 28.59 5.24 -4.13
C GLU A 200 29.00 6.30 -3.11
N THR A 201 29.53 7.43 -3.56
CA THR A 201 29.82 8.58 -2.68
C THR A 201 28.68 9.59 -2.75
N VAL A 202 28.12 9.93 -1.59
CA VAL A 202 27.09 10.98 -1.44
C VAL A 202 27.66 12.18 -0.68
N ARG A 203 27.04 13.36 -0.85
CA ARG A 203 27.34 14.53 -0.02
C ARG A 203 26.26 14.70 1.04
N ILE A 204 26.63 14.72 2.33
CA ILE A 204 25.72 14.95 3.45
C ILE A 204 26.27 16.10 4.27
N GLY A 205 25.49 17.16 4.45
CA GLY A 205 25.94 18.36 5.18
C GLY A 205 27.20 19.02 4.61
N GLY A 206 27.51 18.80 3.32
CA GLY A 206 28.73 19.29 2.66
C GLY A 206 29.91 18.33 2.71
N GLU A 207 29.88 17.28 3.52
CA GLU A 207 30.92 16.25 3.60
C GLU A 207 30.67 15.13 2.59
N ARG A 208 31.75 14.60 2.00
CA ARG A 208 31.68 13.43 1.12
C ARG A 208 31.73 12.17 1.97
N VAL A 209 30.68 11.37 1.89
CA VAL A 209 30.56 10.10 2.60
C VAL A 209 30.46 8.99 1.57
N GLU A 210 31.35 8.01 1.64
CA GLU A 210 31.26 6.79 0.85
C GLU A 210 30.31 5.81 1.55
N GLY A 211 29.39 5.23 0.79
CA GLY A 211 28.44 4.23 1.29
C GLY A 211 28.31 3.04 0.34
N ARG A 212 27.73 1.97 0.87
CA ARG A 212 27.38 0.77 0.12
C ARG A 212 26.00 0.95 -0.49
N LEU A 213 25.92 0.75 -1.80
CA LEU A 213 24.67 0.84 -2.54
C LEU A 213 23.94 -0.50 -2.47
N LEU A 214 22.69 -0.43 -2.02
CA LEU A 214 21.76 -1.53 -1.92
C LEU A 214 20.58 -1.28 -2.87
N VAL A 215 20.07 -2.35 -3.47
CA VAL A 215 18.79 -2.37 -4.18
C VAL A 215 17.81 -3.14 -3.31
N VAL A 216 16.78 -2.45 -2.83
CA VAL A 216 15.74 -2.99 -1.95
C VAL A 216 14.46 -3.18 -2.75
N GLU A 217 14.08 -4.43 -2.96
CA GLU A 217 12.85 -4.81 -3.64
C GLU A 217 11.79 -5.22 -2.62
N SER A 218 10.66 -4.51 -2.59
CA SER A 218 9.54 -4.83 -1.70
C SER A 218 8.22 -4.41 -2.34
N GLY A 219 7.20 -5.29 -2.27
CA GLY A 219 5.86 -4.99 -2.79
C GLY A 219 5.82 -4.56 -4.26
N GLY A 220 6.75 -5.07 -5.09
CA GLY A 220 6.87 -4.72 -6.51
C GLY A 220 7.64 -3.42 -6.81
N LEU A 221 8.09 -2.69 -5.78
CA LEU A 221 8.94 -1.51 -5.91
C LEU A 221 10.41 -1.88 -5.76
N SER A 222 11.29 -1.16 -6.46
CA SER A 222 12.76 -1.30 -6.35
C SER A 222 13.39 0.03 -5.95
N SER A 223 13.84 0.14 -4.70
CA SER A 223 14.44 1.36 -4.16
C SER A 223 15.96 1.27 -4.15
N ARG A 224 16.64 2.38 -4.44
CA ARG A 224 18.09 2.51 -4.29
C ARG A 224 18.38 3.06 -2.91
N VAL A 225 19.19 2.35 -2.13
CA VAL A 225 19.47 2.71 -0.74
C VAL A 225 20.97 2.72 -0.50
N LEU A 226 21.48 3.81 0.05
CA LEU A 226 22.87 3.98 0.39
C LEU A 226 23.00 3.91 1.92
N VAL A 227 23.83 2.98 2.40
CA VAL A 227 24.13 2.82 3.83
C VAL A 227 25.61 3.02 4.09
N ASP A 228 25.97 3.45 5.29
CA ASP A 228 27.38 3.49 5.70
C ASP A 228 27.91 2.10 6.10
N GLU A 229 29.19 2.01 6.48
CA GLU A 229 29.84 0.76 6.92
C GLU A 229 29.22 0.16 8.19
N ARG A 230 28.34 0.88 8.90
CA ARG A 230 27.60 0.42 10.08
C ARG A 230 26.14 0.08 9.76
N GLY A 231 25.74 0.16 8.49
CA GLY A 231 24.37 -0.06 8.03
C GLY A 231 23.43 1.11 8.31
N GLU A 232 23.91 2.29 8.70
CA GLU A 232 23.05 3.45 8.89
C GLU A 232 22.64 4.06 7.54
N LEU A 233 21.36 4.42 7.42
CA LEU A 233 20.84 5.03 6.22
C LEU A 233 21.49 6.40 5.96
N LEU A 234 22.14 6.53 4.80
CA LEU A 234 22.69 7.78 4.29
C LEU A 234 21.69 8.47 3.36
N ARG A 235 21.15 7.71 2.40
CA ARG A 235 20.14 8.15 1.45
C ARG A 235 19.32 6.97 0.96
N ALA A 236 18.01 7.11 0.84
CA ALA A 236 17.17 6.19 0.09
C ALA A 236 16.41 6.97 -0.99
N GLU A 237 16.22 6.35 -2.14
CA GLU A 237 15.49 6.91 -3.27
C GLU A 237 14.55 5.84 -3.82
N THR A 238 13.28 6.19 -3.92
CA THR A 238 12.26 5.33 -4.52
C THR A 238 12.17 5.59 -6.04
N PRO A 239 11.62 4.66 -6.83
CA PRO A 239 11.40 4.85 -8.27
C PRO A 239 10.61 6.10 -8.66
N PHE A 240 9.81 6.63 -7.74
CA PHE A 240 8.90 7.74 -7.94
C PHE A 240 9.44 9.06 -7.36
N GLY A 241 10.75 9.12 -7.09
CA GLY A 241 11.43 10.37 -6.76
C GLY A 241 11.27 10.85 -5.31
N LEU A 242 10.65 10.05 -4.43
CA LEU A 242 10.68 10.30 -2.99
C LEU A 242 12.04 9.88 -2.44
N ARG A 243 12.72 10.81 -1.78
CA ARG A 243 14.03 10.62 -1.19
C ARG A 243 13.97 10.76 0.32
N LEU A 244 14.67 9.86 1.01
CA LEU A 244 14.99 10.01 2.43
C LEU A 244 16.46 10.31 2.55
N GLU A 245 16.80 11.45 3.14
CA GLU A 245 18.18 11.90 3.24
C GLU A 245 18.55 12.14 4.70
N ARG A 246 19.74 11.68 5.10
CA ARG A 246 20.29 11.95 6.43
C ARG A 246 20.50 13.45 6.63
N LEU A 247 19.95 13.95 7.74
CA LEU A 247 20.17 15.31 8.20
C LEU A 247 21.29 15.34 9.24
N SER A 248 22.04 16.45 9.27
CA SER A 248 22.85 16.79 10.44
C SER A 248 21.95 17.23 11.60
N PRO A 249 22.39 17.08 12.87
CA PRO A 249 21.63 17.57 14.02
C PRO A 249 21.26 19.06 13.93
N GLN A 250 22.13 19.89 13.35
CA GLN A 250 21.86 21.31 13.13
C GLN A 250 20.75 21.53 12.08
N GLN A 251 20.75 20.77 10.98
CA GLN A 251 19.69 20.84 9.95
C GLN A 251 18.35 20.31 10.47
N ALA A 252 18.37 19.32 11.35
CA ALA A 252 17.17 18.79 12.01
C ALA A 252 16.52 19.80 12.96
N LEU A 253 17.32 20.65 13.61
CA LEU A 253 16.87 21.65 14.59
C LEU A 253 16.63 23.04 13.97
N ALA A 254 16.97 23.26 12.70
CA ALA A 254 16.82 24.53 12.02
C ALA A 254 15.33 24.92 11.88
N PRO A 255 14.89 26.08 12.41
CA PRO A 255 13.54 26.58 12.20
C PRO A 255 13.36 26.98 10.73
N GLY A 256 12.32 26.47 10.07
CA GLY A 256 11.85 27.09 8.82
C GLY A 256 12.39 26.53 7.49
N ALA A 257 12.86 25.30 7.39
CA ALA A 257 12.66 24.61 6.11
C ALA A 257 11.17 24.24 6.06
N ALA A 258 10.35 25.21 5.64
CA ALA A 258 8.91 25.05 5.51
C ALA A 258 8.68 23.78 4.71
N ASP A 259 8.05 22.78 5.34
CA ASP A 259 7.59 21.63 4.59
C ASP A 259 6.50 22.20 3.66
N GLN A 260 6.83 22.34 2.39
CA GLN A 260 5.89 22.81 1.39
C GLN A 260 5.11 21.58 0.95
N GLY A 261 3.78 21.62 1.07
CA GLY A 261 3.01 20.46 0.67
C GLY A 261 3.18 20.19 -0.83
N ALA A 262 3.35 18.92 -1.15
CA ALA A 262 3.24 18.44 -2.52
C ALA A 262 1.75 18.27 -2.81
N ASP A 263 1.22 18.85 -3.89
CA ASP A 263 -0.14 18.51 -4.35
C ASP A 263 -0.11 17.09 -4.93
N LEU A 264 -0.42 16.12 -4.05
CA LEU A 264 -0.32 14.71 -4.39
C LEU A 264 -1.35 14.31 -5.44
N LEU A 265 -2.53 14.96 -5.46
CA LEU A 265 -3.57 14.67 -6.44
C LEU A 265 -3.17 15.19 -7.82
N ALA A 266 -2.63 16.42 -7.89
CA ALA A 266 -2.08 16.96 -9.14
C ALA A 266 -0.93 16.10 -9.68
N ALA A 267 -0.10 15.53 -8.81
CA ALA A 267 0.97 14.61 -9.22
C ALA A 267 0.46 13.29 -9.82
N THR A 268 -0.81 12.94 -9.60
CA THR A 268 -1.48 11.78 -10.21
C THR A 268 -2.24 12.09 -11.49
N ALA A 269 -2.36 13.38 -11.85
CA ALA A 269 -3.14 13.79 -13.00
C ALA A 269 -2.48 13.35 -14.31
N VAL A 270 -3.19 12.57 -15.11
CA VAL A 270 -2.81 12.14 -16.44
C VAL A 270 -3.71 12.84 -17.44
N VAL A 271 -3.16 13.84 -18.13
CA VAL A 271 -3.84 14.49 -19.26
C VAL A 271 -3.79 13.54 -20.46
N PRO A 272 -4.93 13.01 -20.94
CA PRO A 272 -4.91 12.06 -22.04
C PRO A 272 -4.59 12.74 -23.38
N ARG A 273 -4.00 11.97 -24.30
CA ARG A 273 -3.99 12.26 -25.73
C ARG A 273 -5.25 11.68 -26.39
N GLY A 274 -5.49 12.07 -27.64
CA GLY A 274 -6.57 11.52 -28.45
C GLY A 274 -7.93 12.18 -28.17
N LYS A 275 -9.00 11.38 -28.16
CA LYS A 275 -10.37 11.87 -27.95
C LYS A 275 -10.58 12.32 -26.50
N ARG A 276 -11.41 13.34 -26.29
CA ARG A 276 -11.76 13.82 -24.95
C ARG A 276 -12.82 12.90 -24.32
N PRO A 277 -12.55 12.27 -23.16
CA PRO A 277 -13.57 11.53 -22.42
C PRO A 277 -14.67 12.44 -21.89
N PHE A 278 -15.78 11.86 -21.46
CA PHE A 278 -16.87 12.56 -20.79
C PHE A 278 -17.53 11.65 -19.76
N ARG A 279 -18.09 12.23 -18.69
CA ARG A 279 -18.83 11.47 -17.67
C ARG A 279 -20.09 10.82 -18.23
N GLY A 280 -20.35 9.59 -17.79
CA GLY A 280 -21.47 8.78 -18.28
C GLY A 280 -21.18 7.97 -19.55
N ALA A 281 -19.93 7.97 -20.03
CA ALA A 281 -19.49 7.10 -21.10
C ALA A 281 -19.79 5.63 -20.76
N ARG A 282 -20.40 4.91 -21.70
CA ARG A 282 -20.72 3.48 -21.60
C ARG A 282 -19.56 2.61 -22.00
N GLU A 283 -18.73 3.10 -22.92
CA GLU A 283 -17.55 2.39 -23.42
C GLU A 283 -16.38 3.36 -23.62
N LEU A 284 -15.17 2.90 -23.32
CA LEU A 284 -13.93 3.64 -23.56
C LEU A 284 -12.84 2.68 -24.04
N ARG A 285 -12.20 3.00 -25.17
CA ARG A 285 -10.98 2.30 -25.63
C ARG A 285 -9.79 3.22 -25.54
N PHE A 286 -8.69 2.73 -24.98
CA PHE A 286 -7.48 3.50 -24.76
C PHE A 286 -6.22 2.66 -24.94
N ALA A 287 -5.11 3.32 -25.24
CA ALA A 287 -3.77 2.77 -25.15
C ALA A 287 -3.02 3.37 -23.95
N VAL A 288 -2.17 2.57 -23.31
CA VAL A 288 -1.30 3.02 -22.21
C VAL A 288 0.15 3.09 -22.65
N GLY A 289 0.90 4.04 -22.11
CA GLY A 289 2.34 4.17 -22.33
C GLY A 289 3.09 4.47 -21.02
N GLY A 290 4.42 4.45 -21.08
CA GLY A 290 5.30 4.89 -20.01
C GLY A 290 5.36 3.99 -18.75
N ILE A 291 4.68 2.84 -18.77
CA ILE A 291 4.69 1.87 -17.66
C ILE A 291 5.68 0.70 -17.84
N GLY A 292 6.51 0.73 -18.89
CA GLY A 292 7.45 -0.36 -19.21
C GLY A 292 6.72 -1.67 -19.53
N ASP A 293 7.25 -2.81 -19.07
CA ASP A 293 6.64 -4.13 -19.30
C ASP A 293 5.39 -4.41 -18.45
N ARG A 294 4.91 -3.43 -17.67
CA ARG A 294 3.75 -3.58 -16.79
C ARG A 294 2.45 -3.55 -17.58
N THR A 295 1.44 -4.23 -17.06
CA THR A 295 0.09 -4.25 -17.64
C THR A 295 -0.94 -3.80 -16.62
N LEU A 296 -2.04 -3.20 -17.09
CA LEU A 296 -3.19 -2.93 -16.25
C LEU A 296 -3.99 -4.23 -15.99
N PRO A 297 -4.66 -4.36 -14.83
CA PRO A 297 -5.49 -5.51 -14.53
C PRO A 297 -6.63 -5.64 -15.55
N SER A 298 -6.96 -6.87 -15.91
CA SER A 298 -8.18 -7.17 -16.65
C SER A 298 -9.22 -7.78 -15.71
N ASP A 299 -10.46 -7.31 -15.80
CA ASP A 299 -11.63 -7.78 -15.04
C ASP A 299 -12.91 -7.69 -15.89
N ASP A 300 -14.06 -7.76 -15.24
CA ASP A 300 -15.39 -7.73 -15.87
C ASP A 300 -15.65 -6.43 -16.61
N HIS A 301 -15.02 -5.33 -16.21
CA HIS A 301 -15.23 -4.01 -16.81
C HIS A 301 -14.08 -3.59 -17.71
N GLN A 302 -12.83 -3.96 -17.41
CA GLN A 302 -11.64 -3.56 -18.16
C GLN A 302 -10.95 -4.78 -18.76
N ARG A 303 -10.75 -4.82 -20.08
CA ARG A 303 -10.06 -5.94 -20.75
C ARG A 303 -8.97 -5.46 -21.69
N ARG A 304 -7.85 -6.19 -21.70
CA ARG A 304 -6.76 -5.96 -22.65
C ARG A 304 -7.09 -6.57 -24.02
N GLU A 305 -7.15 -5.76 -25.06
CA GLU A 305 -7.45 -6.19 -26.44
C GLU A 305 -6.20 -6.58 -27.24
N GLY A 306 -5.01 -6.39 -26.67
CA GLY A 306 -3.72 -6.76 -27.25
C GLY A 306 -2.73 -5.60 -27.29
N GLY A 307 -1.44 -5.90 -27.13
CA GLY A 307 -0.41 -4.86 -26.99
C GLY A 307 -0.71 -3.95 -25.79
N GLU A 308 -0.67 -2.65 -25.98
CA GLU A 308 -0.95 -1.69 -24.90
C GLU A 308 -2.41 -1.19 -24.91
N ARG A 309 -3.30 -1.85 -25.65
CA ARG A 309 -4.70 -1.42 -25.83
C ARG A 309 -5.67 -2.12 -24.88
N TYR A 310 -6.61 -1.34 -24.35
CA TYR A 310 -7.61 -1.74 -23.39
C TYR A 310 -8.98 -1.19 -23.76
N ARG A 311 -10.02 -1.94 -23.39
CA ARG A 311 -11.43 -1.55 -23.48
C ARG A 311 -12.04 -1.55 -22.08
N VAL A 312 -12.83 -0.53 -21.77
CA VAL A 312 -13.62 -0.42 -20.54
C VAL A 312 -15.10 -0.36 -20.89
N LEU A 313 -15.92 -1.12 -20.17
CA LEU A 313 -17.38 -1.11 -20.27
C LEU A 313 -18.00 -0.75 -18.94
N ALA A 314 -18.89 0.24 -18.93
CA ALA A 314 -19.59 0.68 -17.72
C ALA A 314 -20.48 -0.41 -17.12
N ALA A 315 -21.15 -1.21 -17.97
CA ALA A 315 -22.01 -2.31 -17.50
C ALA A 315 -21.21 -3.55 -17.03
N GLY A 316 -19.95 -3.65 -17.45
CA GLY A 316 -19.17 -4.87 -17.35
C GLY A 316 -19.74 -6.02 -18.19
N GLU A 317 -18.97 -7.08 -18.27
CA GLU A 317 -19.32 -8.36 -18.90
C GLU A 317 -18.97 -9.47 -17.89
N PRO A 318 -19.84 -10.46 -17.67
CA PRO A 318 -19.53 -11.58 -16.79
C PRO A 318 -18.18 -12.21 -17.12
N GLY A 319 -17.30 -12.28 -16.11
CA GLY A 319 -16.04 -12.99 -16.18
C GLY A 319 -16.09 -14.30 -15.41
N ASP A 320 -14.92 -14.89 -15.21
CA ASP A 320 -14.81 -16.08 -14.36
C ASP A 320 -15.10 -15.69 -12.90
N PRO A 321 -16.03 -16.40 -12.22
CA PRO A 321 -16.30 -16.11 -10.82
C PRO A 321 -15.05 -16.38 -9.98
N PRO A 322 -14.80 -15.56 -8.93
CA PRO A 322 -13.74 -15.86 -7.99
C PRO A 322 -13.98 -17.24 -7.36
N PRO A 323 -12.90 -18.02 -7.10
CA PRO A 323 -13.03 -19.37 -6.54
C PRO A 323 -13.67 -19.37 -5.14
N ASP A 324 -13.54 -18.26 -4.40
CA ASP A 324 -14.13 -18.06 -3.09
C ASP A 324 -14.56 -16.59 -2.91
N LEU A 325 -15.80 -16.39 -2.47
CA LEU A 325 -16.35 -15.08 -2.13
C LEU A 325 -16.19 -14.71 -0.64
N GLY A 326 -15.84 -15.68 0.21
CA GLY A 326 -15.68 -15.52 1.65
C GLY A 326 -14.79 -14.34 2.05
N PRO A 327 -13.59 -14.15 1.46
CA PRO A 327 -12.73 -13.01 1.74
C PRO A 327 -13.39 -11.65 1.47
N TYR A 328 -14.30 -11.59 0.49
CA TYR A 328 -15.02 -10.36 0.13
C TYR A 328 -16.26 -10.10 0.98
N LEU A 329 -16.61 -11.04 1.87
CA LEU A 329 -17.66 -10.89 2.89
C LEU A 329 -17.08 -10.62 4.28
N ALA A 330 -15.86 -11.09 4.52
CA ALA A 330 -15.20 -11.01 5.82
C ALA A 330 -14.94 -9.56 6.27
N ALA A 331 -14.99 -9.34 7.59
CA ALA A 331 -14.50 -8.11 8.18
C ALA A 331 -12.98 -8.05 8.12
N GLU A 332 -12.44 -6.84 7.98
CA GLU A 332 -11.00 -6.56 8.02
C GLU A 332 -10.74 -5.46 9.05
N PRO A 333 -9.50 -5.26 9.53
CA PRO A 333 -9.22 -4.30 10.59
C PRO A 333 -9.71 -2.86 10.34
N LEU A 334 -9.79 -2.46 9.07
CA LEU A 334 -10.23 -1.13 8.62
C LEU A 334 -11.57 -1.16 7.85
N VAL A 335 -12.12 -2.36 7.62
CA VAL A 335 -13.42 -2.61 6.98
C VAL A 335 -14.26 -3.41 7.98
N GLN A 336 -14.65 -2.77 9.08
CA GLN A 336 -15.28 -3.40 10.24
C GLN A 336 -16.77 -3.75 10.00
N SER A 337 -17.05 -4.55 8.97
CA SER A 337 -18.40 -4.92 8.52
C SER A 337 -19.22 -5.71 9.55
N ASP A 338 -18.56 -6.34 10.50
CA ASP A 338 -19.18 -7.09 11.60
C ASP A 338 -19.59 -6.20 12.78
N HIS A 339 -19.15 -4.94 12.83
CA HIS A 339 -19.42 -4.05 13.95
C HIS A 339 -20.92 -3.67 14.04
N PRO A 340 -21.54 -3.68 15.24
CA PRO A 340 -22.97 -3.40 15.41
C PRO A 340 -23.46 -2.08 14.82
N SER A 341 -22.66 -1.01 14.90
CA SER A 341 -23.00 0.30 14.32
C SER A 341 -23.02 0.28 12.79
N ILE A 342 -22.11 -0.47 12.15
CA ILE A 342 -22.08 -0.63 10.69
C ILE A 342 -23.29 -1.46 10.25
N ARG A 343 -23.55 -2.60 10.91
CA ARG A 343 -24.72 -3.45 10.62
C ARG A 343 -26.04 -2.69 10.78
N THR A 344 -26.22 -2.00 11.91
CA THR A 344 -27.43 -1.20 12.17
C THR A 344 -27.62 -0.14 11.10
N ARG A 345 -26.54 0.57 10.72
CA ARG A 345 -26.62 1.60 9.68
C ARG A 345 -26.94 1.00 8.31
N ALA A 346 -26.28 -0.09 7.94
CA ALA A 346 -26.48 -0.74 6.65
C ALA A 346 -27.93 -1.21 6.47
N LEU A 347 -28.49 -1.87 7.49
CA LEU A 347 -29.89 -2.29 7.51
C LEU A 347 -30.86 -1.10 7.43
N ALA A 348 -30.57 0.00 8.14
CA ALA A 348 -31.39 1.20 8.09
C ALA A 348 -31.39 1.87 6.70
N ILE A 349 -30.24 1.88 6.01
CA ILE A 349 -30.13 2.44 4.66
C ILE A 349 -30.86 1.55 3.65
N ALA A 350 -30.64 0.23 3.72
CA ALA A 350 -31.24 -0.74 2.81
C ALA A 350 -32.77 -0.81 2.95
N GLY A 351 -33.30 -0.65 4.16
CA GLY A 351 -34.73 -0.76 4.43
C GLY A 351 -35.24 -2.17 4.14
N ASP A 352 -36.33 -2.26 3.37
CA ASP A 352 -37.01 -3.49 2.98
C ASP A 352 -36.54 -4.06 1.63
N LEU A 353 -35.63 -3.38 0.94
CA LEU A 353 -35.09 -3.82 -0.35
C LEU A 353 -34.51 -5.23 -0.23
N GLN A 354 -34.81 -6.10 -1.18
CA GLN A 354 -34.27 -7.47 -1.25
C GLN A 354 -33.29 -7.64 -2.42
N ASP A 355 -33.46 -6.86 -3.48
CA ASP A 355 -32.59 -6.92 -4.65
C ASP A 355 -31.16 -6.43 -4.30
N PRO A 356 -30.11 -7.25 -4.53
CA PRO A 356 -28.73 -6.88 -4.22
C PRO A 356 -28.27 -5.59 -4.92
N LEU A 357 -28.67 -5.39 -6.18
CA LEU A 357 -28.31 -4.19 -6.94
C LEU A 357 -28.99 -2.96 -6.34
N ALA A 358 -30.30 -3.02 -6.07
CA ALA A 358 -31.02 -1.94 -5.44
C ALA A 358 -30.45 -1.58 -4.05
N ARG A 359 -30.03 -2.58 -3.26
CA ARG A 359 -29.33 -2.34 -1.98
C ARG A 359 -28.02 -1.60 -2.18
N ALA A 360 -27.18 -2.05 -3.12
CA ALA A 360 -25.89 -1.42 -3.40
C ALA A 360 -26.05 0.01 -3.95
N GLN A 361 -27.04 0.25 -4.83
CA GLN A 361 -27.39 1.58 -5.32
C GLN A 361 -27.86 2.49 -4.18
N ARG A 362 -28.72 1.98 -3.28
CA ARG A 362 -29.18 2.75 -2.12
C ARG A 362 -28.04 3.12 -1.16
N LEU A 363 -27.08 2.23 -0.95
CA LEU A 363 -25.85 2.56 -0.21
C LEU A 363 -25.09 3.68 -0.92
N ASN A 364 -24.87 3.55 -2.23
CA ASN A 364 -24.16 4.55 -3.03
C ASN A 364 -24.77 5.95 -2.88
N ASP A 365 -26.08 6.05 -3.07
CA ASP A 365 -26.82 7.31 -3.01
C ASP A 365 -26.78 7.92 -1.60
N TRP A 366 -26.91 7.08 -0.56
CA TRP A 366 -26.82 7.56 0.83
C TRP A 366 -25.44 8.11 1.14
N LEU A 367 -24.37 7.42 0.77
CA LEU A 367 -23.01 7.93 1.00
C LEU A 367 -22.78 9.23 0.22
N PHE A 368 -23.20 9.29 -1.05
CA PHE A 368 -23.03 10.49 -1.86
C PHE A 368 -23.72 11.72 -1.27
N ALA A 369 -24.89 11.53 -0.64
CA ALA A 369 -25.68 12.59 -0.03
C ALA A 369 -25.23 12.97 1.39
N GLU A 370 -24.77 12.01 2.20
CA GLU A 370 -24.58 12.20 3.64
C GLU A 370 -23.11 12.36 4.08
N LEU A 371 -22.15 12.08 3.19
CA LEU A 371 -20.74 12.30 3.46
C LEU A 371 -20.24 13.58 2.79
N ASP A 372 -19.60 14.43 3.60
CA ASP A 372 -18.88 15.59 3.12
C ASP A 372 -17.60 15.15 2.39
N LYS A 373 -17.42 15.66 1.17
CA LYS A 373 -16.30 15.33 0.29
C LYS A 373 -15.10 16.20 0.68
N GLU A 374 -14.38 15.77 1.68
CA GLU A 374 -13.21 16.46 2.23
C GLU A 374 -11.99 15.57 2.10
N VAL A 375 -10.88 16.12 1.64
CA VAL A 375 -9.65 15.34 1.54
C VAL A 375 -9.00 15.20 2.90
N VAL A 376 -8.71 13.95 3.27
CA VAL A 376 -8.18 13.57 4.57
C VAL A 376 -6.91 12.74 4.36
N LEU A 377 -5.77 13.21 4.85
CA LEU A 377 -4.53 12.41 4.88
C LEU A 377 -4.60 11.36 6.00
N SER A 378 -5.42 10.32 5.90
CA SER A 378 -5.54 9.31 6.95
C SER A 378 -5.41 7.88 6.46
N VAL A 379 -5.36 6.94 7.42
CA VAL A 379 -5.64 5.54 7.14
C VAL A 379 -7.15 5.34 7.36
N PRO A 380 -7.96 5.16 6.29
CA PRO A 380 -9.40 5.15 6.37
C PRO A 380 -9.88 3.93 7.15
N SER A 381 -10.87 4.16 8.00
CA SER A 381 -11.48 3.15 8.86
C SER A 381 -12.98 3.32 8.75
N ALA A 382 -13.72 2.28 8.38
CA ALA A 382 -15.15 2.39 8.12
C ALA A 382 -15.92 2.97 9.31
N LEU A 383 -15.53 2.60 10.53
CA LEU A 383 -16.14 3.16 11.75
C LEU A 383 -15.83 4.63 11.96
N GLU A 384 -14.60 5.07 11.67
CA GLU A 384 -14.22 6.48 11.79
C GLU A 384 -15.01 7.33 10.78
N VAL A 385 -15.13 6.84 9.55
CA VAL A 385 -15.88 7.52 8.49
C VAL A 385 -17.37 7.58 8.83
N LEU A 386 -17.96 6.49 9.33
CA LEU A 386 -19.36 6.49 9.76
C LEU A 386 -19.64 7.52 10.88
N ARG A 387 -18.67 7.71 11.79
CA ARG A 387 -18.79 8.67 12.91
C ARG A 387 -18.59 10.11 12.46
N SER A 388 -17.56 10.36 11.66
CA SER A 388 -17.14 11.70 11.23
C SER A 388 -17.95 12.25 10.06
N ARG A 389 -18.53 11.37 9.23
CA ARG A 389 -19.31 11.69 8.00
C ARG A 389 -18.57 12.59 7.01
N ARG A 390 -17.26 12.45 6.94
CA ARG A 390 -16.40 13.21 6.04
C ARG A 390 -15.27 12.33 5.51
N GLY A 391 -14.81 12.64 4.30
CA GLY A 391 -13.64 12.00 3.71
C GLY A 391 -13.66 12.06 2.18
N ASP A 392 -12.61 11.52 1.55
CA ASP A 392 -12.48 11.48 0.10
C ASP A 392 -12.90 10.13 -0.49
N CYS A 393 -12.49 9.85 -1.72
CA CYS A 393 -12.74 8.59 -2.41
C CYS A 393 -12.35 7.35 -1.58
N ASN A 394 -11.29 7.41 -0.77
CA ASN A 394 -10.85 6.32 0.07
C ASN A 394 -11.82 6.06 1.22
N GLU A 395 -12.22 7.10 1.95
CA GLU A 395 -13.18 6.98 3.05
C GLU A 395 -14.55 6.51 2.54
N HIS A 396 -15.01 7.05 1.40
CA HIS A 396 -16.26 6.63 0.78
C HIS A 396 -16.21 5.15 0.36
N ALA A 397 -15.13 4.71 -0.30
CA ALA A 397 -14.97 3.33 -0.73
C ALA A 397 -14.88 2.35 0.45
N VAL A 398 -14.15 2.70 1.52
CA VAL A 398 -14.02 1.87 2.72
C VAL A 398 -15.35 1.73 3.46
N LEU A 399 -16.07 2.84 3.69
CA LEU A 399 -17.36 2.78 4.36
C LEU A 399 -18.40 2.03 3.53
N PHE A 400 -18.48 2.30 2.21
CA PHE A 400 -19.37 1.56 1.32
C PHE A 400 -19.09 0.06 1.41
N THR A 401 -17.82 -0.34 1.30
CA THR A 401 -17.43 -1.76 1.35
C THR A 401 -17.86 -2.40 2.67
N ALA A 402 -17.67 -1.73 3.80
CA ALA A 402 -18.09 -2.25 5.09
C ALA A 402 -19.62 -2.39 5.21
N LEU A 403 -20.39 -1.40 4.72
CA LEU A 403 -21.85 -1.44 4.71
C LEU A 403 -22.38 -2.52 3.77
N ALA A 404 -21.79 -2.68 2.58
CA ALA A 404 -22.15 -3.71 1.61
C ALA A 404 -21.92 -5.11 2.20
N ARG A 405 -20.74 -5.36 2.79
CA ARG A 405 -20.41 -6.63 3.46
C ARG A 405 -21.33 -6.92 4.64
N ALA A 406 -21.77 -5.89 5.38
CA ALA A 406 -22.75 -6.02 6.46
C ALA A 406 -24.16 -6.42 5.97
N LEU A 407 -24.46 -6.22 4.68
CA LEU A 407 -25.66 -6.70 4.00
C LEU A 407 -25.43 -8.02 3.24
N GLU A 408 -24.33 -8.71 3.53
CA GLU A 408 -23.93 -9.98 2.88
C GLU A 408 -23.68 -9.83 1.37
N LEU A 409 -23.32 -8.63 0.92
CA LEU A 409 -22.89 -8.37 -0.45
C LEU A 409 -21.36 -8.50 -0.52
N PRO A 410 -20.79 -9.45 -1.29
CA PRO A 410 -19.35 -9.56 -1.44
C PRO A 410 -18.81 -8.28 -2.10
N ALA A 411 -17.92 -7.58 -1.40
CA ALA A 411 -17.42 -6.28 -1.84
C ALA A 411 -15.91 -6.16 -1.68
N ARG A 412 -15.28 -5.39 -2.58
CA ARG A 412 -13.85 -5.06 -2.54
C ARG A 412 -13.62 -3.63 -2.99
N ILE A 413 -12.47 -3.07 -2.65
CA ILE A 413 -12.06 -1.74 -3.09
C ILE A 413 -11.20 -1.91 -4.35
N ALA A 414 -11.43 -1.07 -5.34
CA ALA A 414 -10.57 -0.90 -6.51
C ALA A 414 -9.98 0.50 -6.49
N VAL A 415 -8.79 0.63 -7.06
CA VAL A 415 -8.10 1.91 -7.15
C VAL A 415 -7.52 2.08 -8.54
N GLY A 416 -7.59 3.30 -9.05
CA GLY A 416 -7.07 3.63 -10.36
C GLY A 416 -7.27 5.09 -10.69
N LEU A 417 -7.76 5.36 -11.89
CA LEU A 417 -7.95 6.70 -12.41
C LEU A 417 -9.39 6.92 -12.88
N VAL A 418 -9.90 8.14 -12.65
CA VAL A 418 -11.22 8.57 -13.15
C VAL A 418 -11.10 9.90 -13.88
N TRP A 419 -11.92 10.11 -14.91
CA TRP A 419 -11.95 11.35 -15.67
C TRP A 419 -12.62 12.49 -14.87
N SER A 420 -11.95 13.64 -14.83
CA SER A 420 -12.54 14.92 -14.38
C SER A 420 -12.70 15.88 -15.55
N ASP A 421 -13.94 16.26 -15.82
CA ASP A 421 -14.25 17.31 -16.81
C ASP A 421 -13.64 18.67 -16.40
N GLU A 422 -13.58 18.94 -15.10
CA GLU A 422 -13.04 20.18 -14.53
C GLU A 422 -11.52 20.28 -14.72
N LEU A 423 -10.81 19.19 -14.47
CA LEU A 423 -9.34 19.15 -14.64
C LEU A 423 -8.92 18.87 -16.09
N GLY A 424 -9.83 18.35 -16.91
CA GLY A 424 -9.49 17.85 -18.26
C GLY A 424 -8.46 16.72 -18.22
N ALA A 425 -8.45 15.93 -17.15
CA ALA A 425 -7.47 14.90 -16.87
C ALA A 425 -8.08 13.70 -16.14
N PHE A 426 -7.44 12.55 -16.29
CA PHE A 426 -7.62 11.42 -15.40
C PHE A 426 -6.86 11.65 -14.09
N TYR A 427 -7.45 11.36 -12.94
CA TYR A 427 -6.80 11.56 -11.64
C TYR A 427 -7.04 10.36 -10.72
N TYR A 428 -6.19 10.20 -9.71
CA TYR A 428 -6.31 9.13 -8.72
C TYR A 428 -7.73 9.06 -8.13
N HIS A 429 -8.29 7.85 -8.10
CA HIS A 429 -9.58 7.60 -7.47
C HIS A 429 -9.68 6.20 -6.91
N ALA A 430 -10.43 6.04 -5.82
CA ALA A 430 -10.77 4.77 -5.21
C ALA A 430 -12.29 4.56 -5.23
N TRP A 431 -12.73 3.34 -5.56
CA TRP A 431 -14.16 3.03 -5.65
C TRP A 431 -14.45 1.59 -5.21
N PRO A 432 -15.66 1.33 -4.67
CA PRO A 432 -16.10 -0.02 -4.35
C PRO A 432 -16.56 -0.82 -5.57
N GLU A 433 -16.33 -2.13 -5.53
CA GLU A 433 -16.87 -3.13 -6.45
C GLU A 433 -17.67 -4.17 -5.66
N VAL A 434 -18.85 -4.55 -6.16
CA VAL A 434 -19.75 -5.52 -5.53
C VAL A 434 -20.03 -6.67 -6.47
N TRP A 435 -19.95 -7.91 -5.98
CA TRP A 435 -20.29 -9.10 -6.76
C TRP A 435 -21.81 -9.26 -6.84
N ILE A 436 -22.39 -9.06 -8.03
CA ILE A 436 -23.84 -9.12 -8.28
C ILE A 436 -24.07 -9.74 -9.66
N ALA A 437 -24.93 -10.77 -9.73
CA ALA A 437 -25.29 -11.44 -10.98
C ALA A 437 -24.05 -11.86 -11.80
N ASP A 438 -23.17 -12.62 -11.14
CA ASP A 438 -21.96 -13.23 -11.68
C ASP A 438 -20.93 -12.26 -12.30
N ARG A 439 -20.89 -11.03 -11.76
CA ARG A 439 -19.88 -10.03 -12.11
C ARG A 439 -19.63 -9.06 -10.98
N TRP A 440 -18.43 -8.48 -10.95
CA TRP A 440 -18.11 -7.31 -10.16
C TRP A 440 -18.72 -6.08 -10.83
N LEU A 441 -19.65 -5.42 -10.16
CA LEU A 441 -20.19 -4.12 -10.56
C LEU A 441 -19.49 -3.00 -9.81
N ARG A 442 -19.06 -1.97 -10.54
CA ARG A 442 -18.44 -0.76 -9.98
C ARG A 442 -19.49 0.25 -9.52
N PHE A 443 -19.28 0.82 -8.34
CA PHE A 443 -20.07 1.91 -7.78
C PHE A 443 -19.13 3.03 -7.39
N ASP A 444 -19.57 4.28 -7.43
CA ASP A 444 -18.79 5.44 -7.01
C ASP A 444 -19.62 6.36 -6.11
N PRO A 445 -19.58 6.15 -4.79
CA PRO A 445 -20.30 6.99 -3.83
C PRO A 445 -19.72 8.40 -3.70
N THR A 446 -18.51 8.66 -4.21
CA THR A 446 -17.92 10.00 -4.20
C THR A 446 -18.45 10.84 -5.36
N LEU A 447 -18.65 10.22 -6.53
CA LEU A 447 -19.18 10.88 -7.72
C LEU A 447 -20.68 10.65 -7.95
N GLY A 448 -21.32 9.82 -7.13
CA GLY A 448 -22.76 9.52 -7.21
C GLY A 448 -23.12 8.61 -8.38
N GLN A 449 -22.23 7.69 -8.78
CA GLN A 449 -22.45 6.80 -9.92
C GLN A 449 -22.75 5.36 -9.48
N ALA A 450 -23.87 4.81 -9.94
CA ALA A 450 -24.29 3.44 -9.59
C ALA A 450 -25.13 2.80 -10.73
N PRO A 451 -24.50 2.12 -11.71
CA PRO A 451 -23.08 1.78 -11.78
C PRO A 451 -22.17 2.95 -12.20
N ALA A 452 -20.88 2.81 -11.92
CA ALA A 452 -19.84 3.72 -12.39
C ALA A 452 -19.64 3.63 -13.91
N ASP A 453 -19.24 4.75 -14.53
CA ASP A 453 -19.07 4.84 -15.97
C ASP A 453 -17.73 4.24 -16.49
N ALA A 454 -17.56 4.20 -17.82
CA ALA A 454 -16.38 3.63 -18.47
C ALA A 454 -15.11 4.47 -18.31
N THR A 455 -15.16 5.63 -17.64
CA THR A 455 -13.98 6.46 -17.36
C THR A 455 -13.19 5.98 -16.14
N HIS A 456 -13.67 4.93 -15.46
CA HIS A 456 -12.99 4.28 -14.34
C HIS A 456 -11.92 3.29 -14.85
N LEU A 457 -10.67 3.75 -14.94
CA LEU A 457 -9.53 2.95 -15.39
C LEU A 457 -8.87 2.30 -14.18
N LYS A 458 -9.00 0.98 -14.07
CA LYS A 458 -8.50 0.25 -12.90
C LYS A 458 -7.00 0.02 -12.99
N LEU A 459 -6.28 0.34 -11.91
CA LEU A 459 -4.86 0.03 -11.78
C LEU A 459 -4.65 -1.16 -10.84
N LEU A 460 -5.38 -1.22 -9.73
CA LEU A 460 -5.22 -2.24 -8.69
C LEU A 460 -6.55 -2.60 -8.01
N THR A 461 -6.55 -3.74 -7.32
CA THR A 461 -7.59 -4.10 -6.35
C THR A 461 -6.97 -4.02 -4.95
N GLY A 462 -7.69 -3.39 -4.01
CA GLY A 462 -7.24 -3.10 -2.65
C GLY A 462 -7.31 -1.60 -2.35
N GLY A 463 -7.53 -1.21 -1.09
CA GLY A 463 -7.58 0.19 -0.66
C GLY A 463 -6.20 0.80 -0.45
N ILE A 464 -6.01 1.57 0.63
CA ILE A 464 -4.70 2.18 0.97
C ILE A 464 -3.56 1.17 1.06
N ALA A 465 -3.83 -0.09 1.39
CA ALA A 465 -2.80 -1.14 1.37
C ALA A 465 -2.11 -1.31 -0.01
N ALA A 466 -2.79 -0.95 -1.09
CA ALA A 466 -2.27 -1.00 -2.46
C ALA A 466 -1.53 0.28 -2.89
N TRP A 467 -1.59 1.38 -2.10
CA TRP A 467 -0.98 2.67 -2.46
C TRP A 467 0.50 2.59 -2.86
N PRO A 468 1.37 1.84 -2.15
CA PRO A 468 2.77 1.74 -2.57
C PRO A 468 2.93 1.28 -4.03
N GLN A 469 2.05 0.39 -4.50
CA GLN A 469 2.08 -0.12 -5.87
C GLN A 469 1.56 0.91 -6.88
N LEU A 470 0.65 1.81 -6.48
CA LEU A 470 0.17 2.91 -7.32
C LEU A 470 1.27 3.89 -7.66
N LEU A 471 2.22 4.08 -6.74
CA LEU A 471 3.37 4.97 -6.95
C LEU A 471 4.19 4.57 -8.18
N ALA A 472 4.13 3.31 -8.62
CA ALA A 472 4.77 2.87 -9.84
C ALA A 472 4.17 3.51 -11.11
N PHE A 473 2.90 3.92 -11.09
CA PHE A 473 2.21 4.54 -12.23
C PHE A 473 2.33 6.07 -12.24
N LEU A 474 2.64 6.68 -11.09
CA LEU A 474 2.67 8.14 -10.97
C LEU A 474 3.79 8.77 -11.80
N GLY A 475 3.48 9.89 -12.46
CA GLY A 475 4.42 10.69 -13.24
C GLY A 475 4.96 10.04 -14.52
N SER A 476 4.59 8.79 -14.83
CA SER A 476 5.08 8.06 -16.01
C SER A 476 3.96 7.45 -16.86
N LEU A 477 2.79 7.18 -16.30
CA LEU A 477 1.66 6.66 -17.06
C LEU A 477 1.15 7.67 -18.09
N GLU A 478 1.16 7.26 -19.35
CA GLU A 478 0.54 7.99 -20.46
C GLU A 478 -0.75 7.29 -20.89
N ILE A 479 -1.77 8.06 -21.26
CA ILE A 479 -3.05 7.53 -21.78
C ILE A 479 -3.32 8.18 -23.14
N ASP A 480 -3.65 7.36 -24.14
CA ASP A 480 -4.16 7.81 -25.44
C ASP A 480 -5.56 7.23 -25.67
N VAL A 481 -6.57 8.10 -25.67
CA VAL A 481 -7.99 7.72 -25.78
C VAL A 481 -8.33 7.57 -27.26
N LEU A 482 -8.64 6.34 -27.66
CA LEU A 482 -8.92 5.96 -29.03
C LEU A 482 -10.41 6.16 -29.37
N GLU A 483 -11.28 5.73 -28.46
CA GLU A 483 -12.74 5.75 -28.62
C GLU A 483 -13.43 6.00 -27.28
N VAL A 484 -14.57 6.69 -27.33
CA VAL A 484 -15.45 6.95 -26.18
C VAL A 484 -16.89 7.02 -26.69
N GLU A 485 -17.79 6.28 -26.07
CA GLU A 485 -19.22 6.18 -26.43
C GLU A 485 -20.15 6.32 -25.22
#